data_AF-A0A6I7W6X7-F1
#
_entry.id   AF-A0A6I7W6X7-F1
#
_cell.length_a   1.000
_cell.length_b   1.000
_cell.length_c   1.000
_cell.angle_alpha   90.00
_cell.angle_beta   90.00
_cell.angle_gamma   90.00
#
_symmetry.space_group_name_H-M   'P 1'
#
loop_
_entity.id
_entity.type
_entity.pdbx_description
1 polymer ?
#
loop_
_entity_poly.entity_id
_entity_poly.type
_entity_poly.pdbx_seq_one_letter_code
_entity_poly.pdbx_strand_id
1 'polypeptide(L)'
;MTKIIYTNVITAFKGAGASMRCQEAKALLRKLDFELKDGRRGGHKVYTHPHIASFTSGSLNCDHGRNPEIKKPYIKKIIKVLEKYENELVKYLEKRNE
;
A
#
# COMPACT_ATOMS: atom_id res chain seq x y z
N MET A 1 -19.94 -0.97 2.19
CA MET A 1 -18.95 -1.92 1.61
C MET A 1 -17.54 -1.35 1.49
N THR A 2 -17.39 -0.04 1.27
CA THR A 2 -16.11 0.65 1.01
C THR A 2 -15.16 0.68 2.22
N LYS A 3 -15.69 1.00 3.41
CA LYS A 3 -14.95 0.87 4.68
C LYS A 3 -14.43 -0.55 4.93
N ILE A 4 -15.13 -1.58 4.44
CA ILE A 4 -14.68 -2.99 4.54
C ILE A 4 -13.42 -3.22 3.70
N ILE A 5 -13.30 -2.61 2.51
CA ILE A 5 -12.10 -2.72 1.66
C ILE A 5 -10.89 -2.15 2.40
N TYR A 6 -11.02 -0.93 2.96
CA TYR A 6 -9.95 -0.32 3.76
C TYR A 6 -9.55 -1.20 4.94
N THR A 7 -10.54 -1.62 5.76
CA THR A 7 -10.30 -2.45 6.95
C THR A 7 -9.60 -3.76 6.60
N ASN A 8 -10.01 -4.43 5.52
CA ASN A 8 -9.39 -5.67 5.08
C ASN A 8 -7.92 -5.47 4.68
N VAL A 9 -7.62 -4.38 3.96
CA VAL A 9 -6.26 -4.08 3.53
C VAL A 9 -5.36 -3.75 4.72
N ILE A 10 -5.77 -2.86 5.61
CA ILE A 10 -4.93 -2.48 6.76
C ILE A 10 -4.73 -3.67 7.71
N THR A 11 -5.75 -4.53 7.89
CA THR A 11 -5.64 -5.74 8.70
C THR A 11 -4.64 -6.73 8.11
N ALA A 12 -4.62 -6.90 6.78
CA ALA A 12 -3.64 -7.73 6.11
C ALA A 12 -2.20 -7.23 6.32
N PHE A 13 -1.97 -5.91 6.22
CA PHE A 13 -0.65 -5.33 6.53
C PHE A 13 -0.26 -5.50 8.00
N LYS A 14 -1.20 -5.28 8.94
CA LYS A 14 -0.96 -5.44 10.38
C LYS A 14 -0.63 -6.91 10.75
N GLY A 15 -1.28 -7.87 10.11
CA GLY A 15 -1.10 -9.31 10.37
C GLY A 15 0.14 -9.93 9.75
N ALA A 16 0.67 -9.38 8.65
CA ALA A 16 1.74 -10.05 7.88
C ALA A 16 3.15 -9.93 8.49
N GLY A 17 3.40 -9.02 9.42
CA GLY A 17 4.71 -8.94 10.10
C GLY A 17 5.88 -8.64 9.15
N ALA A 18 6.71 -9.65 8.84
CA ALA A 18 7.82 -9.56 7.89
C ALA A 18 7.67 -10.52 6.68
N SER A 19 6.60 -11.30 6.61
CA SER A 19 6.40 -12.36 5.62
C SER A 19 5.58 -11.92 4.40
N MET A 20 5.15 -10.65 4.34
CA MET A 20 4.36 -10.17 3.20
C MET A 20 5.19 -10.19 1.92
N ARG A 21 4.69 -10.85 0.89
CA ARG A 21 5.33 -10.85 -0.43
C ARG A 21 5.12 -9.51 -1.10
N CYS A 22 6.10 -9.08 -1.89
CA CYS A 22 6.00 -7.84 -2.67
C CYS A 22 4.73 -7.84 -3.54
N GLN A 23 4.41 -8.94 -4.23
CA GLN A 23 3.21 -8.98 -5.08
C GLN A 23 1.92 -8.78 -4.27
N GLU A 24 1.84 -9.36 -3.07
CA GLU A 24 0.70 -9.18 -2.16
C GLU A 24 0.59 -7.73 -1.71
N ALA A 25 1.70 -7.11 -1.28
CA ALA A 25 1.73 -5.71 -0.89
C ALA A 25 1.25 -4.78 -2.01
N LYS A 26 1.73 -5.01 -3.26
CA LYS A 26 1.31 -4.24 -4.43
C LYS A 26 -0.19 -4.44 -4.73
N ALA A 27 -0.69 -5.67 -4.64
CA ALA A 27 -2.11 -5.95 -4.86
C ALA A 27 -3.00 -5.27 -3.82
N LEU A 28 -2.60 -5.29 -2.54
CA LEU A 28 -3.31 -4.60 -1.45
C LEU A 28 -3.32 -3.08 -1.64
N LEU A 29 -2.19 -2.48 -2.01
CA LEU A 29 -2.12 -1.05 -2.33
C LEU A 29 -3.03 -0.69 -3.50
N ARG A 30 -3.06 -1.49 -4.57
CA ARG A 30 -3.96 -1.26 -5.72
C ARG A 30 -5.44 -1.38 -5.38
N LYS A 31 -5.83 -2.20 -4.40
CA LYS A 31 -7.24 -2.26 -3.94
C LYS A 31 -7.70 -0.92 -3.37
N LEU A 32 -6.77 -0.16 -2.79
CA LEU A 32 -6.96 1.21 -2.32
C LEU A 32 -6.58 2.26 -3.36
N ASP A 33 -6.47 1.88 -4.63
CA ASP A 33 -6.22 2.77 -5.78
C ASP A 33 -4.89 3.53 -5.76
N PHE A 34 -3.92 3.02 -4.99
CA PHE A 34 -2.55 3.47 -5.16
C PHE A 34 -2.01 3.00 -6.52
N GLU A 35 -1.41 3.93 -7.25
CA GLU A 35 -0.58 3.61 -8.40
C GLU A 35 0.79 3.12 -7.93
N LEU A 36 1.36 2.16 -8.64
CA LEU A 36 2.72 1.68 -8.39
C LEU A 36 3.56 1.74 -9.66
N LYS A 37 4.74 2.33 -9.54
CA LYS A 37 5.70 2.52 -10.63
C LYS A 37 7.07 2.02 -10.19
N ASP A 38 7.89 1.67 -11.16
CA ASP A 38 9.26 1.21 -10.91
C ASP A 38 10.14 2.39 -10.51
N GLY A 39 10.91 2.20 -9.43
CA GLY A 39 11.92 3.16 -9.00
C GLY A 39 13.19 3.05 -9.84
N ARG A 40 14.09 4.03 -9.70
CA ARG A 40 15.35 4.10 -10.47
C ARG A 40 16.36 2.97 -10.15
N ARG A 41 16.16 2.21 -9.07
CA ARG A 41 17.10 1.20 -8.57
C ARG A 41 16.41 -0.16 -8.44
N GLY A 42 17.15 -1.24 -8.70
CA GLY A 42 16.67 -2.62 -8.74
C GLY A 42 15.68 -2.97 -7.62
N GLY A 43 14.53 -3.53 -8.01
CA GLY A 43 13.45 -3.94 -7.12
C GLY A 43 12.70 -2.83 -6.36
N HIS A 44 13.15 -1.58 -6.38
CA HIS A 44 12.41 -0.47 -5.76
C HIS A 44 11.11 -0.19 -6.53
N LYS A 45 10.03 -0.02 -5.78
CA LYS A 45 8.74 0.45 -6.28
C LYS A 45 8.35 1.71 -5.53
N VAL A 46 7.82 2.67 -6.26
CA VAL A 46 7.24 3.91 -5.71
C VAL A 46 5.73 3.79 -5.85
N TYR A 47 5.00 4.15 -4.79
CA TYR A 47 3.55 4.18 -4.81
C TYR A 47 3.02 5.58 -4.53
N THR A 48 1.98 5.97 -5.27
CA THR A 48 1.34 7.30 -5.23
C THR A 48 -0.17 7.15 -5.21
N HIS A 49 -0.91 8.16 -4.77
CA HIS A 49 -2.37 8.14 -4.82
C HIS A 49 -2.88 9.42 -5.49
N PRO A 50 -3.45 9.37 -6.71
CA PRO A 50 -3.77 10.57 -7.49
C PRO A 50 -4.85 11.45 -6.83
N HIS A 51 -5.72 10.86 -6.01
CA HIS A 51 -6.82 11.57 -5.34
C HIS A 51 -6.53 12.03 -3.91
N ILE A 52 -5.30 11.87 -3.40
CA ILE A 52 -4.89 12.38 -2.08
C ILE A 52 -3.81 13.43 -2.28
N ALA A 53 -4.22 14.69 -2.46
CA ALA A 53 -3.34 15.79 -2.83
C ALA A 53 -2.18 16.01 -1.82
N SER A 54 -2.41 15.76 -0.54
CA SER A 54 -1.42 15.90 0.54
C SER A 54 -0.48 14.70 0.67
N PHE A 55 -0.64 13.65 -0.15
CA PHE A 55 0.22 12.49 -0.19
C PHE A 55 1.10 12.52 -1.44
N THR A 56 2.41 12.73 -1.26
CA THR A 56 3.34 12.77 -2.38
C THR A 56 3.64 11.38 -2.93
N SER A 57 4.26 10.52 -2.10
CA SER A 57 4.59 9.14 -2.46
C SER A 57 5.08 8.35 -1.25
N GLY A 58 5.10 7.03 -1.39
CA GLY A 58 5.86 6.13 -0.56
C GLY A 58 6.67 5.16 -1.41
N SER A 59 7.49 4.32 -0.77
CA SER A 59 8.30 3.34 -1.48
C SER A 59 8.39 2.03 -0.73
N LEU A 60 8.60 0.96 -1.49
CA LEU A 60 8.90 -0.39 -1.00
C LEU A 60 9.97 -1.02 -1.89
N ASN A 61 10.73 -1.98 -1.35
CA ASN A 61 11.74 -2.71 -2.12
C ASN A 61 11.35 -4.19 -2.22
N CYS A 62 11.37 -4.70 -3.44
CA CYS A 62 11.04 -6.07 -3.82
C CYS A 62 12.29 -6.88 -4.20
N ASP A 63 13.49 -6.49 -3.81
CA ASP A 63 14.74 -7.17 -4.20
C ASP A 63 15.25 -8.15 -3.14
N HIS A 64 14.36 -8.99 -2.62
CA HIS A 64 14.64 -9.86 -1.47
C HIS A 64 14.48 -11.35 -1.81
N GLY A 65 15.34 -11.85 -2.70
CA GLY A 65 15.41 -13.27 -3.03
C GLY A 65 14.34 -13.77 -4.01
N ARG A 66 14.25 -15.09 -4.18
CA ARG A 66 13.31 -15.74 -5.10
C ARG A 66 11.92 -15.73 -4.45
N ASN A 67 11.00 -14.93 -5.01
CA ASN A 67 9.69 -14.56 -4.43
C ASN A 67 9.82 -13.55 -3.25
N PRO A 68 10.12 -12.28 -3.56
CA PRO A 68 10.66 -11.35 -2.60
C PRO A 68 9.64 -10.89 -1.56
N GLU A 69 9.95 -11.10 -0.29
CA GLU A 69 9.24 -10.51 0.84
C GLU A 69 9.65 -9.05 1.04
N ILE A 70 8.72 -8.19 1.45
CA ILE A 70 9.05 -6.81 1.80
C ILE A 70 9.53 -6.75 3.25
N LYS A 71 10.69 -6.11 3.49
CA LYS A 71 11.21 -5.97 4.86
C LYS A 71 10.19 -5.28 5.76
N LYS A 72 10.09 -5.74 7.01
CA LYS A 72 9.22 -5.21 8.08
C LYS A 72 9.18 -3.67 8.18
N PRO A 73 10.27 -2.90 8.00
CA PRO A 73 10.22 -1.44 8.01
C PRO A 73 9.33 -0.85 6.91
N TYR A 74 9.25 -1.47 5.72
CA TYR A 74 8.34 -1.03 4.66
C TYR A 74 6.89 -1.28 5.03
N ILE A 75 6.58 -2.45 5.60
CA ILE A 75 5.23 -2.76 6.11
C ILE A 75 4.80 -1.71 7.15
N LYS A 76 5.67 -1.40 8.13
CA LYS A 76 5.39 -0.36 9.13
C LYS A 76 5.16 1.03 8.52
N LYS A 77 5.95 1.41 7.50
CA LYS A 77 5.77 2.69 6.80
C LYS A 77 4.44 2.73 6.04
N ILE A 78 4.08 1.64 5.37
CA ILE A 78 2.80 1.53 4.66
C ILE A 78 1.64 1.66 5.65
N ILE A 79 1.65 0.93 6.77
CA ILE A 79 0.61 1.03 7.80
C ILE A 79 0.44 2.49 8.27
N LYS A 80 1.55 3.18 8.59
CA LYS A 80 1.50 4.59 9.00
C LYS A 80 0.88 5.50 7.93
N VAL A 81 1.17 5.25 6.66
CA VAL A 81 0.55 6.01 5.56
C VAL A 81 -0.95 5.72 5.48
N LEU A 82 -1.36 4.45 5.55
CA LEU A 82 -2.77 4.07 5.51
C LEU A 82 -3.57 4.68 6.67
N GLU A 83 -3.02 4.61 7.89
CA GLU A 83 -3.65 5.21 9.08
C GLU A 83 -3.71 6.73 8.99
N LYS A 84 -2.65 7.38 8.49
CA LYS A 84 -2.61 8.84 8.33
C LYS A 84 -3.68 9.36 7.38
N TYR A 85 -3.97 8.64 6.30
CA TYR A 85 -4.90 9.07 5.25
C TYR A 85 -6.18 8.23 5.22
N GLU A 86 -6.57 7.63 6.36
CA GLU A 86 -7.75 6.76 6.46
C GLU A 86 -9.01 7.44 5.93
N ASN A 87 -9.27 8.67 6.41
CA ASN A 87 -10.49 9.40 6.07
C ASN A 87 -10.56 9.70 4.57
N GLU A 88 -9.45 10.14 3.97
CA GLU A 88 -9.36 10.44 2.55
C GLU A 88 -9.50 9.17 1.70
N LEU A 89 -8.88 8.06 2.11
CA LEU A 89 -9.00 6.77 1.42
C LEU A 89 -10.43 6.23 1.47
N VAL A 90 -11.08 6.25 2.64
CA VAL A 90 -12.46 5.77 2.79
C VAL A 90 -13.42 6.64 1.97
N LYS A 91 -13.31 7.97 2.07
CA LYS A 91 -14.13 8.91 1.30
C LYS A 91 -13.94 8.75 -0.21
N TYR A 92 -12.71 8.48 -0.65
CA TYR A 92 -12.44 8.20 -2.06
C TYR A 92 -13.13 6.91 -2.52
N LEU A 93 -12.98 5.82 -1.74
CA LEU A 93 -13.59 4.54 -2.07
C LEU A 93 -15.13 4.61 -2.10
N GLU A 94 -15.74 5.40 -1.21
CA GLU A 94 -17.18 5.70 -1.22
C GLU A 94 -17.61 6.29 -2.55
N LYS A 95 -16.99 7.38 -2.98
CA LYS A 95 -17.31 8.05 -4.25
C LYS A 95 -17.07 7.19 -5.49
N ARG A 96 -16.05 6.31 -5.46
CA ARG A 96 -15.71 5.45 -6.61
C ARG A 96 -16.73 4.34 -6.83
N ASN A 97 -17.42 3.91 -5.78
CA ASN A 97 -18.36 2.78 -5.81
C ASN A 97 -19.83 3.23 -5.83
N GLU A 98 -20.09 4.53 -5.95
CA GLU A 98 -21.39 5.12 -6.32
C GLU A 98 -21.57 5.10 -7.84
#